data_AF-A0A349ZVH9-F1
#
_entry.id   AF-A0A349ZVH9-F1
#
_cell.length_a   1.000
_cell.length_b   1.000
_cell.length_c   1.000
_cell.angle_alpha   90.00
_cell.angle_beta   90.00
_cell.angle_gamma   90.00
#
_symmetry.space_group_name_H-M   'P 1'
#
loop_
_entity.id
_entity.type
_entity.pdbx_description
1 polymer ?
#
loop_
_entity_poly.entity_id
_entity_poly.type
_entity_poly.pdbx_seq_one_letter_code
_entity_poly.pdbx_strand_id
1 'polypeptide(L)' 'DGFTLYTRLKAIKNVPAILMTGDRSSAIIQRIRELGIDDYLTKPLNGAITRETVHSILHRSRTGI' A
#
# COMPACT_ATOMS: atom_id res chain seq x y z
N ASP A 1 6.64 -13.44 0.26
CA ASP A 1 5.36 -12.87 0.76
C ASP A 1 5.07 -11.56 0.02
N GLY A 2 3.99 -10.85 0.38
CA GLY A 2 3.57 -9.61 -0.29
C GLY A 2 4.61 -8.49 -0.28
N PHE A 3 5.44 -8.38 0.77
CA PHE A 3 6.50 -7.39 0.83
C PHE A 3 7.64 -7.69 -0.14
N THR A 4 8.06 -8.96 -0.24
CA THR A 4 9.09 -9.37 -1.21
C THR A 4 8.68 -9.04 -2.65
N LEU A 5 7.40 -9.28 -2.98
CA LEU A 5 6.87 -8.95 -4.30
C LEU A 5 6.89 -7.44 -4.54
N TYR A 6 6.44 -6.64 -3.57
CA TYR A 6 6.50 -5.18 -3.65
C TYR A 6 7.93 -4.68 -3.91
N THR A 7 8.92 -5.16 -3.16
CA THR A 7 10.32 -4.76 -3.34
C THR A 7 10.84 -5.08 -4.75
N ARG A 8 10.49 -6.25 -5.30
CA ARG A 8 10.86 -6.63 -6.67
C ARG A 8 10.17 -5.75 -7.72
N LEU A 9 8.89 -5.45 -7.55
CA LEU A 9 8.15 -4.58 -8.46
C LEU A 9 8.70 -3.14 -8.43
N LYS A 10 8.99 -2.61 -7.24
CA LYS A 10 9.55 -1.27 -7.06
C LYS A 10 10.91 -1.10 -7.75
N ALA A 11 11.73 -2.15 -7.77
CA ALA A 11 13.02 -2.15 -8.48
C ALA A 11 12.87 -2.10 -10.01
N ILE A 12 11.73 -2.55 -10.55
CA ILE A 12 11.43 -2.50 -12.00
C ILE A 12 10.76 -1.16 -12.34
N LYS A 13 9.78 -0.74 -11.53
CA LYS A 13 9.02 0.49 -11.73
C LYS A 13 8.44 0.97 -10.41
N ASN A 14 8.59 2.27 -10.15
CA ASN A 14 7.90 2.90 -9.02
C ASN A 14 6.42 3.10 -9.38
N VAL A 15 5.56 2.24 -8.86
CA VAL A 15 4.10 2.30 -9.02
C VAL A 15 3.42 2.46 -7.67
N PRO A 16 2.28 3.17 -7.60
CA PRO A 16 1.53 3.31 -6.35
C PRO A 16 1.03 1.94 -5.87
N ALA A 17 1.13 1.66 -4.58
CA ALA A 17 0.82 0.35 -4.01
C ALA A 17 0.03 0.45 -2.70
N ILE A 18 -0.96 -0.43 -2.57
CA ILE A 18 -1.72 -0.63 -1.33
C ILE A 18 -1.47 -2.05 -0.85
N LEU A 19 -0.97 -2.22 0.37
CA LEU A 19 -0.84 -3.56 0.96
C LEU A 19 -2.18 -4.01 1.57
N MET A 20 -2.57 -5.25 1.34
CA MET A 20 -3.74 -5.85 1.99
C MET A 20 -3.33 -6.86 3.05
N THR A 21 -3.64 -6.60 4.31
CA THR A 21 -3.22 -7.44 5.45
C THR A 21 -4.39 -7.87 6.32
N GLY A 22 -4.35 -9.08 6.88
CA GLY A 22 -5.22 -9.47 8.00
C GLY A 22 -4.57 -9.17 9.36
N ASP A 23 -3.26 -8.96 9.38
CA ASP A 23 -2.46 -8.69 10.56
C ASP A 23 -2.32 -7.16 10.78
N ARG A 24 -2.69 -6.72 11.98
CA ARG A 24 -2.64 -5.33 12.45
C ARG A 24 -1.49 -5.07 13.43
N SER A 25 -0.55 -6.01 13.55
CA SER A 25 0.60 -5.88 14.43
C SER A 25 1.44 -4.64 14.10
N SER A 26 2.03 -4.05 15.12
CA SER A 26 2.94 -2.90 14.97
C SER A 26 4.12 -3.22 14.04
N ALA A 27 4.57 -4.47 14.03
CA ALA A 27 5.63 -4.95 13.13
C ALA A 27 5.24 -4.82 11.64
N ILE A 28 4.01 -5.17 11.28
CA ILE A 28 3.51 -5.01 9.91
C ILE A 28 3.42 -3.53 9.54
N ILE A 29 2.88 -2.69 10.44
CA ILE A 29 2.77 -1.25 10.21
C ILE A 29 4.14 -0.59 10.04
N GLN A 30 5.11 -0.98 10.87
CA GLN A 30 6.49 -0.49 10.76
C GLN A 30 7.11 -0.89 9.43
N ARG A 31 6.95 -2.14 9.01
CA ARG A 31 7.48 -2.63 7.73
C ARG A 31 6.86 -1.95 6.51
N ILE A 32 5.56 -1.65 6.54
CA ILE A 32 4.87 -0.87 5.49
C ILE A 32 5.51 0.52 5.38
N ARG A 33 5.74 1.19 6.51
CA ARG A 33 6.35 2.52 6.57
C ARG A 33 7.79 2.50 6.05
N GLU A 34 8.61 1.55 6.49
CA GLU A 34 10.02 1.42 6.08
C GLU A 34 10.18 1.19 4.57
N LEU A 35 9.27 0.42 3.96
CA LEU A 35 9.31 0.15 2.52
C LEU A 35 8.74 1.29 1.66
N GLY A 36 8.10 2.29 2.30
CA GLY A 36 7.45 3.40 1.61
C GLY A 36 6.29 2.95 0.73
N ILE A 37 5.47 2.02 1.23
CA ILE A 37 4.20 1.64 0.60
C ILE A 37 3.19 2.76 0.86
N ASP A 38 2.44 3.17 -0.17
CA ASP A 38 1.58 4.36 -0.13
C ASP A 38 0.41 4.23 0.85
N ASP A 39 -0.15 3.04 0.99
CA ASP A 39 -1.25 2.78 1.92
C ASP A 39 -1.40 1.29 2.27
N TYR A 40 -2.29 0.99 3.22
CA TYR A 40 -2.68 -0.39 3.52
C TYR A 40 -4.16 -0.52 3.87
N LEU A 41 -4.72 -1.67 3.53
CA LEU A 41 -6.10 -2.04 3.84
C LEU A 41 -6.14 -3.32 4.66
N THR A 42 -7.05 -3.35 5.63
CA THR A 42 -7.24 -4.51 6.48
C THR A 42 -8.35 -5.40 5.92
N LYS A 43 -8.13 -6.71 5.92
CA LYS A 43 -9.13 -7.69 5.49
C LYS A 43 -10.16 -7.93 6.61
N PRO A 44 -11.44 -8.21 6.28
CA PRO A 44 -12.03 -8.17 4.93
C PRO A 44 -12.17 -6.74 4.40
N LEU A 45 -12.09 -6.58 3.08
CA LEU A 45 -12.13 -5.26 2.46
C LEU A 45 -13.54 -4.66 2.50
N ASN A 46 -13.60 -3.38 2.85
CA ASN A 46 -14.79 -2.56 2.63
C ASN A 46 -14.68 -1.87 1.26
N GLY A 47 -15.70 -2.03 0.41
CA GLY A 47 -15.66 -1.51 -0.96
C GLY A 47 -15.56 0.02 -1.05
N ALA A 48 -16.25 0.75 -0.17
CA ALA A 48 -16.19 2.21 -0.13
C ALA A 48 -14.79 2.68 0.29
N ILE A 49 -14.26 2.13 1.38
CA ILE A 49 -12.91 2.48 1.86
C ILE A 49 -11.86 2.14 0.79
N THR A 50 -11.95 0.94 0.19
CA THR A 50 -11.01 0.51 -0.86
C THR A 50 -11.00 1.47 -2.04
N ARG A 51 -12.18 1.91 -2.50
CA ARG A 51 -12.31 2.86 -3.60
C ARG A 51 -11.68 4.22 -3.26
N GLU A 52 -11.96 4.75 -2.08
CA GLU A 52 -11.39 6.03 -1.63
C GLU A 52 -9.86 5.95 -1.49
N THR A 53 -9.33 4.86 -0.95
CA THR A 53 -7.87 4.66 -0.84
C THR A 53 -7.21 4.62 -2.22
N VAL A 54 -7.80 3.90 -3.19
CA VAL A 54 -7.30 3.87 -4.57
C VAL A 54 -7.31 5.26 -5.21
N HIS A 55 -8.41 6.01 -5.07
CA HIS A 55 -8.46 7.38 -5.56
C HIS A 55 -7.37 8.24 -4.89
N SER A 56 -7.25 8.19 -3.56
CA SER A 56 -6.26 8.96 -2.81
C SER A 56 -4.82 8.71 -3.26
N ILE A 57 -4.40 7.45 -3.41
CA ILE A 57 -3.04 7.13 -3.84
C ILE A 57 -2.77 7.60 -5.29
N LEU A 58 -3.74 7.43 -6.20
CA LEU A 58 -3.58 7.84 -7.60
C LEU A 58 -3.52 9.36 -7.75
N HIS A 59 -4.26 10.11 -6.94
CA HIS A 59 -4.17 11.57 -6.92
C HIS A 59 -2.80 12.03 -6.44
N ARG A 60 -2.27 11.47 -5.34
CA ARG A 60 -0.91 11.80 -4.83
C ARG A 60 0.16 11.56 -5.89
N SER A 61 0.14 10.40 -6.54
CA SER A 61 1.14 10.04 -7.55
C SER A 61 1.11 10.91 -8.81
N ARG A 62 -0.04 11.50 -9.16
CA ARG A 62 -0.16 12.42 -10.29
C ARG A 62 0.26 13.85 -9.96
N THR A 63 0.14 14.25 -8.70
CA THR A 63 0.34 15.65 -8.29
C THR A 63 1.76 15.93 -7.78
N GLY A 64 2.58 14.88 -7.56
CA GLY A 64 3.99 15.02 -7.18
C GLY A 64 4.23 15.64 -5.81
N ILE A 65 3.18 15.77 -5.00
CA ILE A 65 3.16 16.24 -3.61
C ILE A 65 3.05 15.06 -2.65
#